data_AF-A0A523WQ28-F1
#
_entry.id   AF-A0A523WQ28-F1
#
_cell.length_a   1.000
_cell.length_b   1.000
_cell.length_c   1.000
_cell.angle_alpha   90.00
_cell.angle_beta   90.00
_cell.angle_gamma   90.00
#
_symmetry.space_group_name_H-M   'P 1'
#
loop_
_entity.id
_entity.type
_entity.pdbx_description
1 polymer ?
#
loop_
_entity_poly.entity_id
_entity_poly.type
_entity_poly.pdbx_seq_one_letter_code
_entity_poly.pdbx_strand_id
1 'polypeptide(L)' 'MVIDPVCSMEVDPKKAKASSVYDGRTYYFCALSCKMKFDQDPEIYIEKLKEKRKKVKK' A
#
# COMPACT_ATOMS: atom_id res chain seq x y z
N MET A 1 2.61 9.58 7.17
CA MET A 1 1.64 9.00 6.23
C MET A 1 2.12 7.64 5.73
N VAL A 2 1.22 6.84 5.15
CA VAL A 2 1.55 5.56 4.51
C VAL A 2 1.35 5.70 3.00
N ILE A 3 2.12 4.95 2.20
CA ILE A 3 2.01 5.03 0.74
C ILE A 3 1.11 3.90 0.27
N ASP A 4 0.08 4.26 -0.50
CA ASP A 4 -0.75 3.30 -1.20
C ASP A 4 0.10 2.61 -2.29
N PRO A 5 0.29 1.29 -2.25
CA PRO A 5 1.15 0.59 -3.18
C PRO A 5 0.56 0.49 -4.59
N VAL A 6 -0.75 0.73 -4.77
CA VAL A 6 -1.43 0.70 -6.07
C VAL A 6 -1.26 2.03 -6.80
N CYS A 7 -1.55 3.15 -6.14
CA CYS A 7 -1.49 4.48 -6.77
C CYS A 7 -0.25 5.30 -6.41
N SER A 8 0.64 4.78 -5.54
CA SER A 8 1.80 5.51 -5.00
C SER A 8 1.43 6.84 -4.31
N MET A 9 0.18 6.99 -3.88
CA MET A 9 -0.32 8.19 -3.22
C MET A 9 -0.07 8.11 -1.71
N GLU A 10 0.25 9.23 -1.09
CA GLU A 10 0.29 9.31 0.37
C GLU A 10 -1.14 9.28 0.93
N VAL A 11 -1.36 8.35 1.85
CA VAL A 11 -2.63 8.13 2.54
C VAL A 11 -2.38 8.29 4.03
N ASP A 12 -3.29 8.99 4.69
CA ASP A 12 -3.32 9.03 6.13
C ASP A 12 -4.00 7.77 6.67
N PRO A 13 -3.35 6.96 7.52
CA PRO A 13 -3.97 5.76 8.08
C PRO A 13 -5.22 6.07 8.90
N LYS A 14 -5.31 7.28 9.48
CA LYS A 14 -6.49 7.78 10.20
C LYS A 14 -7.65 8.20 9.30
N LYS A 15 -7.38 8.51 8.01
CA LYS A 15 -8.38 8.94 7.02
C LYS A 15 -8.51 7.94 5.85
N ALA A 16 -7.86 6.80 5.94
CA ALA A 16 -7.84 5.81 4.89
C ALA A 16 -9.26 5.30 4.64
N LYS A 17 -9.69 5.29 3.37
CA LYS A 17 -11.01 4.73 3.02
C LYS A 17 -11.04 3.21 3.12
N ALA A 18 -9.89 2.56 2.96
CA ALA A 18 -9.76 1.12 3.08
C ALA A 18 -8.40 0.75 3.67
N SER A 19 -8.34 -0.42 4.31
CA SER A 19 -7.11 -1.04 4.77
C SER A 19 -7.14 -2.55 4.50
N SER A 20 -5.96 -3.18 4.42
CA SER A 20 -5.81 -4.62 4.29
C SER A 20 -4.60 -5.08 5.09
N VAL A 21 -4.70 -6.24 5.73
CA VAL A 21 -3.59 -6.83 6.48
C VAL A 21 -2.97 -7.92 5.62
N TYR A 22 -1.68 -7.76 5.30
CA TYR A 22 -0.93 -8.73 4.51
C TYR A 22 0.45 -8.93 5.13
N ASP A 23 0.89 -10.19 5.28
CA ASP A 23 2.20 -10.53 5.86
C ASP A 23 2.42 -9.93 7.26
N GLY A 24 1.35 -9.87 8.07
CA GLY A 24 1.36 -9.25 9.40
C GLY A 24 1.51 -7.72 9.40
N ARG A 25 1.37 -7.06 8.24
CA ARG A 25 1.45 -5.60 8.08
C ARG A 25 0.12 -5.03 7.61
N THR A 26 -0.31 -3.93 8.23
CA THR A 26 -1.50 -3.18 7.79
C THR A 26 -1.13 -2.19 6.70
N TYR A 27 -1.71 -2.38 5.52
CA TYR A 27 -1.65 -1.48 4.38
C TYR A 27 -2.93 -0.65 4.33
N TYR A 28 -2.80 0.61 3.90
CA TYR A 28 -3.93 1.52 3.80
C TYR A 28 -4.02 2.05 2.37
N PHE A 29 -5.26 2.24 1.93
CA PHE A 29 -5.59 2.58 0.56
C PHE A 29 -6.45 3.84 0.51
N CYS A 30 -6.22 4.65 -0.53
CA CYS A 30 -6.98 5.89 -0.73
C CYS A 30 -8.44 5.61 -1.11
N ALA A 31 -8.70 4.44 -1.71
CA ALA A 31 -10.00 4.01 -2.20
C ALA A 31 -10.18 2.49 -2.10
N LEU A 32 -11.44 2.06 -2.07
CA LEU A 32 -11.79 0.62 -2.10
C LEU A 32 -11.27 -0.07 -3.37
N SER A 33 -11.26 0.63 -4.50
CA SER A 33 -10.73 0.11 -5.77
C SER A 33 -9.24 -0.20 -5.70
N CYS A 34 -8.46 0.58 -4.93
CA CYS A 34 -7.06 0.28 -4.68
C CYS A 34 -6.90 -0.95 -3.78
N LYS A 35 -7.75 -1.09 -2.74
CA LYS A 35 -7.78 -2.34 -1.95
C LYS A 35 -8.08 -3.54 -2.83
N MET A 36 -9.08 -3.49 -3.71
CA MET A 36 -9.45 -4.62 -4.57
C MET A 36 -8.32 -5.03 -5.51
N LYS A 37 -7.66 -4.06 -6.15
CA LYS A 37 -6.48 -4.32 -6.99
C LYS A 37 -5.35 -4.95 -6.19
N PHE A 38 -5.11 -4.43 -4.98
CA PHE A 38 -4.13 -5.00 -4.08
C PHE A 38 -4.47 -6.41 -3.64
N ASP A 39 -5.75 -6.72 -3.38
CA ASP A 39 -6.22 -8.06 -3.02
C ASP A 39 -6.02 -9.08 -4.15
N GLN A 40 -6.12 -8.63 -5.41
CA GLN A 40 -5.88 -9.48 -6.58
C GLN A 40 -4.41 -9.90 -6.69
N ASP A 41 -3.47 -8.96 -6.53
CA ASP A 41 -2.03 -9.22 -6.73
C ASP A 41 -1.15 -8.55 -5.64
N PRO A 42 -1.31 -8.90 -4.35
CA PRO A 42 -0.67 -8.18 -3.26
C PRO A 42 0.86 -8.27 -3.30
N GLU A 43 1.41 -9.40 -3.75
CA GLU A 43 2.85 -9.60 -3.86
C GLU A 43 3.52 -8.57 -4.77
N ILE A 44 2.97 -8.34 -5.98
CA ILE A 44 3.55 -7.41 -6.96
C ILE A 44 3.55 -5.98 -6.42
N TYR A 45 2.45 -5.58 -5.77
CA TYR A 45 2.32 -4.26 -5.17
C TYR A 45 3.24 -4.07 -3.96
N ILE A 46 3.38 -5.10 -3.12
CA ILE A 46 4.30 -5.08 -1.97
C ILE A 46 5.75 -5.08 -2.42
N GLU A 47 6.12 -5.87 -3.42
CA GLU A 47 7.48 -5.92 -3.94
C GLU A 47 7.89 -4.55 -4.49
N LYS A 48 7.04 -3.93 -5.32
CA LYS A 48 7.25 -2.56 -5.81
C LYS A 48 7.37 -1.54 -4.67
N LEU A 49 6.57 -1.69 -3.61
CA LEU A 49 6.65 -0.81 -2.45
C LEU A 49 7.96 -1.02 -1.66
N LYS A 50 8.39 -2.27 -1.48
CA LYS A 50 9.66 -2.64 -0.81
C LYS A 50 10.87 -2.12 -1.58
N GLU A 51 10.86 -2.25 -2.91
CA GLU A 51 11.88 -1.71 -3.83
C GLU A 51 12.04 -0.20 -3.69
N LYS A 52 10.92 0.56 -3.75
CA LYS A 52 10.95 2.02 -3.58
C LYS A 52 11.47 2.42 -2.19
N ARG A 53 11.10 1.69 -1.14
CA ARG A 53 11.53 1.99 0.23
C ARG A 53 13.04 1.75 0.45
N LYS A 54 13.65 0.81 -0.27
CA LYS A 54 15.11 0.60 -0.26
C LYS A 54 15.88 1.77 -0.87
N LYS A 55 15.35 2.39 -1.94
CA LYS A 55 16.01 3.53 -2.62
C LYS A 55 16.06 4.81 -1.79
N VAL A 56 15.12 5.04 -0.88
CA VAL A 56 15.10 6.25 -0.02
C VAL A 56 16.18 6.22 1.07
N LYS A 57 16.77 5.05 1.34
CA LYS A 57 17.79 4.86 2.40
C LYS A 57 19.25 4.87 1.89
N LYS A 58 19.49 5.12 0.60
CA LYS A 58 20.83 5.22 0.01
C LYS A 58 21.14 6.68 -0.28
#